data_AF-A0A9X2H1N2-F1
#
_entry.id   AF-A0A9X2H1N2-F1
#
_cell.length_a   1.000
_cell.length_b   1.000
_cell.length_c   1.000
_cell.angle_alpha   90.00
_cell.angle_beta   90.00
_cell.angle_gamma   90.00
#
_symmetry.space_group_name_H-M   'P 1'
#
loop_
_entity.id
_entity.type
_entity.pdbx_description
1 polymer ?
#
loop_
_entity_poly.entity_id
_entity_poly.type
_entity_poly.pdbx_seq_one_letter_code
_entity_poly.pdbx_strand_id
1 'polypeptide(L)'
;MEIQVNTREAATALGVSVRTVQRRAQRGQLDAAKVSGRWIITLAAPSLGDFKPAAIDKARALIEDGGILRTSRPGLFTAVSSDGSTTYLVHASSCTCPAGQRGQYACYHRAAVAILTATASAQAA
;
A
#
# COMPACT_ATOMS: atom_id res chain seq x y z
N MET A 1 10.61 8.27 -4.34
CA MET A 1 10.03 8.39 -5.69
C MET A 1 8.65 8.97 -5.53
N GLU A 2 8.33 10.07 -6.19
CA GLU A 2 7.01 10.69 -6.13
C GLU A 2 6.20 10.23 -7.33
N ILE A 3 4.92 9.93 -7.11
CA ILE A 3 3.99 9.53 -8.16
C ILE A 3 2.79 10.46 -8.16
N GLN A 4 2.37 10.86 -9.36
CA GLN A 4 1.14 11.61 -9.56
C GLN A 4 0.02 10.62 -9.85
N VAL A 5 -1.01 10.63 -9.00
CA VAL A 5 -2.11 9.68 -9.07
C VAL A 5 -3.45 10.40 -8.97
N ASN A 6 -4.49 9.78 -9.52
CA ASN A 6 -5.83 10.34 -9.40
C ASN A 6 -6.44 10.09 -8.00
N THR A 7 -7.57 10.73 -7.70
CA THR A 7 -8.27 10.63 -6.42
C THR A 7 -8.61 9.21 -5.97
N ARG A 8 -8.84 8.26 -6.90
CA ARG A 8 -9.16 6.87 -6.57
C ARG A 8 -7.90 6.07 -6.23
N GLU A 9 -6.85 6.24 -7.01
CA GLU A 9 -5.54 5.64 -6.73
C GLU A 9 -4.97 6.17 -5.41
N ALA A 10 -5.05 7.48 -5.18
CA ALA A 10 -4.63 8.08 -3.93
C ALA A 10 -5.41 7.53 -2.73
N ALA A 11 -6.71 7.29 -2.90
CA ALA A 11 -7.54 6.69 -1.86
C ALA A 11 -7.06 5.28 -1.49
N THR A 12 -6.71 4.47 -2.50
CA THR A 12 -6.12 3.14 -2.31
C THR A 12 -4.74 3.22 -1.64
N ALA A 13 -3.85 4.10 -2.12
CA ALA A 13 -2.49 4.23 -1.60
C ALA A 13 -2.47 4.71 -0.14
N LEU A 14 -3.38 5.62 0.22
CA LEU A 14 -3.52 6.17 1.57
C LEU A 14 -4.42 5.32 2.48
N GLY A 15 -5.10 4.30 1.96
CA GLY A 15 -6.05 3.48 2.72
C GLY A 15 -7.27 4.25 3.24
N VAL A 16 -7.74 5.26 2.50
CA VAL A 16 -8.89 6.11 2.90
C VAL A 16 -9.96 6.16 1.81
N SER A 17 -11.14 6.70 2.12
CA SER A 17 -12.18 6.91 1.11
C SER A 17 -11.81 8.01 0.10
N VAL A 18 -12.32 7.90 -1.13
CA VAL A 18 -12.18 8.95 -2.17
C VAL A 18 -12.67 10.31 -1.66
N ARG A 19 -13.79 10.34 -0.91
CA ARG A 19 -14.34 11.57 -0.32
C ARG A 19 -13.36 12.19 0.69
N THR A 20 -12.64 11.36 1.44
CA THR A 20 -11.59 11.83 2.36
C THR A 20 -10.43 12.46 1.59
N VAL A 21 -9.98 11.85 0.49
CA VAL A 21 -8.92 12.41 -0.37
C VAL A 21 -9.36 13.77 -0.94
N GLN A 22 -10.56 13.84 -1.54
CA GLN A 22 -11.10 15.09 -2.08
C GLN A 22 -11.17 16.19 -1.03
N ARG A 23 -11.68 15.88 0.17
CA ARG A 23 -11.77 16.84 1.27
C ARG A 23 -10.39 17.32 1.72
N ARG A 24 -9.39 16.43 1.79
CA ARG A 24 -8.02 16.81 2.15
C ARG A 24 -7.36 17.67 1.08
N ALA A 25 -7.54 17.35 -0.20
CA ALA A 25 -7.06 18.14 -1.33
C ALA A 25 -7.68 19.55 -1.32
N GLN A 26 -9.00 19.67 -1.12
CA GLN A 26 -9.68 20.97 -0.99
C GLN A 26 -9.17 21.82 0.18
N ARG A 27 -8.74 21.20 1.28
CA ARG A 27 -8.19 21.88 2.46
C ARG A 27 -6.67 22.12 2.39
N GLY A 28 -6.02 21.77 1.27
CA GLY A 28 -4.55 21.89 1.13
C GLY A 28 -3.74 20.95 2.03
N GLN A 29 -4.35 19.87 2.52
CA GLN A 29 -3.69 18.88 3.40
C GLN A 29 -2.97 17.77 2.61
N LEU A 30 -3.07 17.79 1.29
CA LEU A 30 -2.35 16.92 0.36
C LEU A 30 -1.71 17.82 -0.68
N ASP A 31 -0.52 17.45 -1.13
CA ASP A 31 0.05 18.04 -2.34
C ASP A 31 -0.78 17.58 -3.54
N ALA A 32 -1.65 18.46 -4.01
CA ALA A 32 -2.63 18.15 -5.03
C ALA A 32 -2.87 19.35 -5.94
N ALA A 33 -2.86 19.10 -7.24
CA ALA A 33 -3.16 20.07 -8.28
C ALA A 33 -4.45 19.68 -9.01
N LYS A 34 -5.17 20.68 -9.53
CA LYS A 34 -6.35 20.45 -10.34
C LYS A 34 -5.98 20.55 -11.81
N VAL A 35 -6.01 19.42 -12.52
CA VAL A 35 -5.70 19.34 -13.96
C VAL A 35 -6.99 19.02 -14.69
N SER A 36 -7.42 19.91 -15.58
CA SER A 36 -8.64 19.75 -16.39
C SER A 36 -9.88 19.35 -15.58
N GLY A 37 -10.06 19.97 -14.41
CA GLY A 37 -11.20 19.71 -13.51
C GLY A 37 -11.04 18.50 -12.58
N ARG A 38 -10.01 17.67 -12.74
CA ARG A 38 -9.73 16.50 -11.88
C ARG A 38 -8.60 16.77 -10.90
N TRP A 39 -8.69 16.19 -9.71
CA TRP A 39 -7.59 16.22 -8.72
C TRP A 39 -6.51 15.21 -9.10
N ILE A 40 -5.28 15.71 -9.20
CA ILE A 40 -4.04 14.94 -9.29
C ILE A 40 -3.31 15.13 -7.97
N ILE A 41 -2.99 14.03 -7.30
CA ILE A 41 -2.35 14.01 -5.98
C ILE A 41 -0.93 13.48 -6.14
N THR A 42 0.04 14.22 -5.62
CA THR A 42 1.43 13.79 -5.51
C THR A 42 1.58 12.96 -4.24
N LEU A 43 1.99 11.71 -4.36
CA LEU A 43 2.26 10.83 -3.23
C LEU A 43 3.70 10.33 -3.28
N ALA A 44 4.31 10.14 -2.11
CA ALA A 44 5.52 9.35 -2.00
C ALA A 44 5.18 7.88 -2.28
N ALA A 45 5.72 7.33 -3.37
CA ALA A 45 5.59 5.91 -3.67
C ALA A 45 6.34 5.08 -2.62
N PRO A 46 5.77 3.96 -2.17
CA PRO A 46 6.48 3.04 -1.29
C PRO A 46 7.73 2.51 -2.02
N SER A 47 8.90 2.82 -1.48
CA SER A 47 10.18 2.37 -2.02
C SER A 47 10.55 1.01 -1.43
N LEU A 48 11.00 0.09 -2.29
CA LEU A 48 11.59 -1.17 -1.80
C LEU A 48 12.91 -0.93 -1.06
N GLY A 49 13.53 0.25 -1.21
CA GLY A 49 14.76 0.62 -0.52
C GLY A 49 14.63 0.68 1.01
N ASP A 50 13.41 0.80 1.54
CA ASP A 50 13.16 0.78 2.99
C ASP A 50 13.17 -0.63 3.59
N PHE A 51 13.28 -1.67 2.74
CA PHE A 51 13.23 -3.07 3.15
C PHE A 51 14.58 -3.76 2.96
N LYS A 52 14.91 -4.67 3.88
CA LYS A 52 16.08 -5.53 3.74
C LYS A 52 15.89 -6.45 2.51
N PRO A 53 16.95 -6.79 1.75
CA PRO A 53 16.85 -7.68 0.58
C PRO A 53 16.14 -9.00 0.89
N ALA A 54 16.52 -9.65 2.00
CA ALA A 54 15.87 -10.88 2.45
C ALA A 54 14.36 -10.73 2.75
N ALA A 55 13.90 -9.52 3.11
CA ALA A 55 12.47 -9.26 3.29
C ALA A 55 11.75 -9.09 1.94
N ILE A 56 12.44 -8.59 0.92
CA ILE A 56 11.93 -8.50 -0.45
C ILE A 56 11.81 -9.91 -1.05
N ASP A 57 12.81 -10.77 -0.86
CA ASP A 57 12.77 -12.15 -1.36
C ASP A 57 11.61 -12.94 -0.73
N LYS A 58 11.43 -12.82 0.59
CA LYS A 58 10.29 -13.42 1.28
C LYS A 58 8.95 -12.83 0.85
N ALA A 59 8.91 -11.54 0.53
CA ALA A 59 7.70 -10.92 0.01
C ALA A 59 7.33 -11.44 -1.38
N ARG A 60 8.32 -11.70 -2.24
CA ARG A 60 8.10 -12.34 -3.54
C ARG A 60 7.56 -13.76 -3.39
N ALA A 61 8.20 -14.58 -2.55
CA ALA A 61 7.71 -15.93 -2.25
C ALA A 61 6.26 -15.91 -1.74
N LEU A 62 5.92 -15.01 -0.81
CA LEU A 62 4.55 -14.86 -0.31
C LEU A 62 3.53 -14.52 -1.42
N ILE A 63 3.92 -13.69 -2.38
CA ILE A 63 3.07 -13.34 -3.52
C ILE A 63 2.90 -14.53 -4.47
N GLU A 64 3.99 -15.23 -4.76
CA GLU A 64 3.99 -16.43 -5.61
C GLU A 64 3.14 -17.56 -5.02
N ASP A 65 3.22 -17.75 -3.70
CA ASP A 65 2.41 -18.73 -2.96
C ASP A 65 0.93 -18.32 -2.83
N GLY A 66 0.55 -17.12 -3.28
CA GLY A 66 -0.81 -16.60 -3.09
C GLY A 66 -1.16 -16.30 -1.62
N GLY A 67 -0.14 -16.20 -0.74
CA GLY A 67 -0.29 -15.98 0.70
C GLY A 67 -0.67 -14.55 1.08
N ILE A 68 -0.96 -13.68 0.12
CA ILE A 68 -1.46 -12.32 0.35
C ILE A 68 -2.60 -11.98 -0.60
N LEU A 69 -3.72 -11.51 -0.03
CA LEU A 69 -4.97 -11.30 -0.72
C LEU A 69 -5.45 -9.85 -0.56
N ARG A 70 -6.07 -9.30 -1.59
CA ARG A 70 -6.74 -7.99 -1.51
C ARG A 70 -8.04 -8.15 -0.71
N THR A 71 -8.31 -7.19 0.17
CA THR A 71 -9.63 -7.11 0.83
C THR A 71 -10.58 -6.23 0.03
N SER A 72 -11.85 -6.18 0.44
CA SER A 72 -12.83 -5.24 -0.11
C SER A 72 -12.52 -3.78 0.22
N ARG A 73 -11.64 -3.51 1.21
CA ARG A 73 -11.24 -2.16 1.60
C ARG A 73 -10.00 -1.72 0.79
N PRO A 74 -10.06 -0.58 0.08
CA PRO A 74 -8.90 -0.07 -0.66
C PRO A 74 -7.67 0.10 0.22
N GLY A 75 -6.51 -0.36 -0.28
CA GLY A 75 -5.22 -0.26 0.42
C GLY A 75 -5.00 -1.30 1.53
N LEU A 76 -6.01 -2.11 1.86
CA LEU A 76 -5.93 -3.12 2.90
C LEU A 76 -5.86 -4.52 2.29
N PHE A 77 -4.91 -5.31 2.78
CA PHE A 77 -4.62 -6.66 2.36
C PHE A 77 -4.69 -7.62 3.55
N THR A 78 -4.89 -8.89 3.26
CA THR A 78 -4.83 -9.98 4.24
C THR A 78 -3.68 -10.89 3.86
N ALA A 79 -2.69 -11.04 4.74
CA ALA A 79 -1.66 -12.06 4.59
C ALA A 79 -2.02 -13.29 5.41
N VAL A 80 -1.77 -14.47 4.86
CA VAL A 80 -1.96 -15.76 5.53
C VAL A 80 -0.60 -16.21 6.05
N SER A 81 -0.56 -16.74 7.27
CA SER A 81 0.65 -17.36 7.82
C SER A 81 1.05 -18.60 7.01
N SER A 82 2.34 -18.96 7.06
CA SER A 82 2.86 -20.11 6.31
C SER A 82 2.21 -21.46 6.68
N ASP A 83 1.66 -21.58 7.89
CA ASP A 83 0.92 -22.74 8.38
C ASP A 83 -0.59 -22.66 8.09
N GLY A 84 -1.06 -21.59 7.44
CA GLY A 84 -2.47 -21.38 7.10
C GLY A 84 -3.39 -21.06 8.28
N SER A 85 -2.88 -21.07 9.52
CA SER A 85 -3.71 -21.00 10.73
C SER A 85 -4.17 -19.59 11.08
N THR A 86 -3.41 -18.57 10.68
CA THR A 86 -3.58 -17.19 11.14
C THR A 86 -3.58 -16.25 9.95
N THR A 87 -4.44 -15.23 10.01
CA THR A 87 -4.44 -14.14 9.04
C THR A 87 -4.03 -12.84 9.69
N TYR A 88 -3.31 -12.02 8.94
CA TYR A 88 -2.82 -10.71 9.36
C TYR A 88 -3.37 -9.64 8.43
N LEU A 89 -3.83 -8.53 9.00
CA LEU A 89 -4.18 -7.35 8.22
C LEU A 89 -2.93 -6.56 7.91
N VAL A 90 -2.78 -6.19 6.65
CA VAL A 90 -1.60 -5.53 6.10
C VAL A 90 -2.02 -4.29 5.34
N HIS A 91 -1.45 -3.17 5.74
CA HIS A 91 -1.50 -1.89 5.06
C HIS A 91 -0.06 -1.48 4.71
N ALA A 92 0.12 -0.58 3.74
CA ALA A 92 1.46 -0.11 3.35
C ALA A 92 2.27 0.44 4.55
N SER A 93 1.60 1.12 5.48
CA SER A 93 2.22 1.71 6.68
C SER A 93 2.19 0.82 7.93
N SER A 94 1.34 -0.21 8.01
CA SER A 94 1.14 -0.97 9.26
C SER A 94 0.75 -2.42 8.99
N CYS A 95 1.17 -3.35 9.85
CA CYS A 95 0.77 -4.76 9.75
C CYS A 95 0.49 -5.34 11.13
N THR A 96 -0.54 -6.18 11.25
CA THR A 96 -0.92 -6.83 12.51
C THR A 96 -0.12 -8.09 12.81
N CYS A 97 0.89 -8.46 12.00
CA CYS A 97 1.80 -9.55 12.34
C CYS A 97 2.71 -9.18 13.52
N PRO A 98 3.27 -10.17 14.26
CA PRO A 98 4.13 -9.89 15.42
C PRO A 98 5.30 -8.95 15.11
N ALA A 99 5.92 -9.07 13.92
CA ALA A 99 6.98 -8.18 13.49
C ALA A 99 6.49 -6.75 13.22
N GLY A 100 5.28 -6.60 12.68
CA GLY A 100 4.65 -5.30 12.41
C GLY A 100 4.19 -4.60 13.70
N GLN A 101 3.65 -5.35 14.66
CA GLN A 101 3.23 -4.82 15.96
C GLN A 101 4.41 -4.31 16.80
N ARG A 102 5.58 -4.98 16.71
CA ARG A 102 6.81 -4.54 17.38
C ARG A 102 7.39 -3.25 16.82
N GLY A 103 7.00 -2.83 15.60
CA GLY A 103 7.34 -1.53 15.01
C GLY A 103 8.82 -1.30 14.68
N GLN A 104 9.71 -2.25 15.01
CA GLN A 104 11.17 -2.05 14.91
C GLN A 104 11.68 -2.05 13.47
N TYR A 105 11.03 -2.80 12.57
CA TYR A 105 11.39 -2.90 11.15
C TYR A 105 10.15 -3.09 10.27
N ALA A 106 10.24 -2.71 8.99
CA ALA A 106 9.19 -2.99 8.04
C ALA A 106 9.17 -4.49 7.69
N CYS A 107 8.08 -5.18 8.03
CA CYS A 107 7.95 -6.62 7.82
C CYS A 107 7.79 -6.98 6.33
N TYR A 108 8.12 -8.21 5.96
CA TYR A 108 7.99 -8.70 4.58
C TYR A 108 6.54 -8.65 4.05
N HIS A 109 5.53 -8.70 4.92
CA HIS A 109 4.13 -8.47 4.52
C HIS A 109 3.93 -7.06 3.95
N ARG A 110 4.53 -6.02 4.57
CA ARG A 110 4.46 -4.65 4.06
C ARG A 110 5.24 -4.50 2.76
N ALA A 111 6.35 -5.22 2.61
CA ALA A 111 7.08 -5.29 1.34
C ALA A 111 6.22 -5.92 0.24
N ALA A 112 5.49 -7.00 0.54
CA ALA A 112 4.57 -7.62 -0.41
C ALA A 112 3.46 -6.66 -0.85
N VAL A 113 2.88 -5.91 0.09
CA VAL A 113 1.92 -4.85 -0.23
C VAL A 113 2.55 -3.75 -1.09
N ALA A 114 3.78 -3.32 -0.81
CA ALA A 114 4.48 -2.32 -1.62
C ALA A 114 4.66 -2.80 -3.07
N ILE A 115 5.08 -4.07 -3.27
CA ILE A 115 5.20 -4.70 -4.59
C ILE A 115 3.84 -4.70 -5.30
N LEU A 116 2.80 -5.25 -4.67
CA LEU A 116 1.46 -5.38 -5.27
C LEU A 116 0.78 -4.03 -5.56
N THR A 117 1.12 -2.99 -4.81
CA THR A 117 0.56 -1.65 -5.02
C THR A 117 1.27 -0.96 -6.18
N ALA A 118 2.59 -1.10 -6.29
CA ALA A 118 3.36 -0.60 -7.43
C ALA A 118 2.91 -1.23 -8.76
N THR A 119 2.62 -2.54 -8.78
CA THR A 119 2.12 -3.21 -9.99
C THR A 119 0.72 -2.75 -10.38
N ALA A 120 -0.17 -2.51 -9.40
CA ALA A 120 -1.53 -2.06 -9.66
C ALA A 120 -1.60 -0.64 -10.24
N SER A 121 -0.68 0.25 -9.85
CA SER A 121 -0.57 1.57 -10.48
C SER A 121 -0.05 1.52 -11.91
N ALA A 122 0.77 0.51 -12.26
CA ALA A 122 1.30 0.35 -13.62
C ALA A 122 0.28 -0.26 -14.60
N GLN A 123 -0.64 -1.10 -14.11
CA GLN A 123 -1.68 -1.76 -14.93
C GLN A 123 -2.93 -0.89 -15.18
N ALA A 124 -3.02 0.27 -14.55
CA ALA A 124 -4.13 1.22 -14.71
C ALA A 124 -3.78 2.44 -15.59
N ALA A 125 -2.57 2.46 -16.17
CA ALA A 125 -2.10 3.44 -17.16
C ALA A 125 -2.33 2.92 -18.58
#